data_AF-A0A382YSH9-F1
#
_entry.id   AF-A0A382YSH9-F1
#
_cell.length_a   1.000
_cell.length_b   1.000
_cell.length_c   1.000
_cell.angle_alpha   90.00
_cell.angle_beta   90.00
_cell.angle_gamma   90.00
#
_symmetry.space_group_name_H-M   'P 1'
#
loop_
_entity.id
_entity.type
_entity.pdbx_description
1 polymer ?
#
loop_
_entity_poly.entity_id
_entity_poly.type
_entity_poly.pdbx_seq_one_letter_code
_entity_poly.pdbx_strand_id
1 'polypeptide(L)'
;LCLMQKKTSWLLLMLWAVSLLTALLVYGQRQLSAFDPNGELLHRTTAPDFDASLVALLKEQGIGAGSIIHVGTRSRCYCETLTTPHQTQLLAKLGDDFHQVRLNVEDVPKLEAMLDAVPALIVLDGQAQLRYLGPYATGYGCFTGNNLVDQVVGYTSHLPYRGAVINTDAVGCFC
;
A
#
# COMPACT_ATOMS: atom_id res chain seq x y z
N LEU A 1 -52.79 20.59 11.76
CA LEU A 1 -52.22 19.59 10.84
C LEU A 1 -50.87 20.01 10.22
N CYS A 2 -50.68 21.26 9.77
CA CYS A 2 -49.45 21.71 9.09
C CYS A 2 -48.15 21.60 9.95
N LEU A 3 -48.24 21.78 11.28
CA LEU A 3 -47.08 21.65 12.19
C LEU A 3 -46.61 20.20 12.39
N MET A 4 -47.51 19.21 12.28
CA MET A 4 -47.20 17.78 12.49
C MET A 4 -46.52 17.16 11.28
N GLN A 5 -46.92 17.56 10.06
CA GLN A 5 -46.24 17.15 8.82
C GLN A 5 -44.79 17.64 8.74
N LYS A 6 -44.49 18.83 9.28
CA LYS A 6 -43.10 19.30 9.37
C LYS A 6 -42.25 18.42 10.30
N LYS A 7 -42.77 18.06 11.47
CA LYS A 7 -42.04 17.22 12.44
C LYS A 7 -41.76 15.83 11.90
N THR A 8 -42.73 15.19 11.24
CA THR A 8 -42.53 13.87 10.61
C THR A 8 -41.57 13.93 9.43
N SER A 9 -41.62 14.99 8.60
CA SER A 9 -40.67 15.17 7.50
C SER A 9 -39.24 15.37 7.98
N TRP A 10 -39.03 16.12 9.08
CA TRP A 10 -37.71 16.29 9.69
C TRP A 10 -37.18 14.99 10.29
N LEU A 11 -38.04 14.19 10.94
CA LEU A 11 -37.66 12.88 11.45
C LEU A 11 -37.23 11.92 10.32
N LEU A 12 -37.96 11.90 9.21
CA LEU A 12 -37.60 11.10 8.03
C LEU A 12 -36.26 11.54 7.43
N LEU A 13 -36.02 12.85 7.32
CA LEU A 13 -34.76 13.39 6.80
C LEU A 13 -33.58 13.05 7.72
N MET A 14 -33.75 13.17 9.04
CA MET A 14 -32.74 12.78 10.02
C MET A 14 -32.47 11.27 9.96
N LEU A 15 -33.50 10.44 9.88
CA LEU A 15 -33.34 8.99 9.78
C LEU A 15 -32.62 8.59 8.48
N TRP A 16 -32.96 9.23 7.36
CA TRP A 16 -32.26 9.04 6.08
C TRP A 16 -30.78 9.45 6.16
N ALA A 17 -30.49 10.63 6.72
CA ALA A 17 -29.13 11.12 6.86
C ALA A 17 -28.28 10.21 7.76
N VAL A 18 -28.84 9.77 8.89
CA VAL A 18 -28.18 8.81 9.79
C VAL A 18 -27.96 7.47 9.09
N SER A 19 -28.94 6.98 8.33
CA SER A 19 -28.80 5.74 7.57
C SER A 19 -27.67 5.81 6.54
N LEU A 20 -27.56 6.92 5.80
CA LEU A 20 -26.47 7.12 4.84
C LEU A 20 -25.11 7.22 5.52
N LEU A 21 -25.02 7.99 6.61
CA LEU A 21 -23.78 8.15 7.36
C LEU A 21 -23.31 6.81 7.97
N THR A 22 -24.25 6.02 8.49
CA THR A 22 -23.96 4.69 9.03
C THR A 22 -23.51 3.74 7.93
N ALA A 23 -24.17 3.73 6.78
CA ALA A 23 -23.77 2.91 5.64
C ALA A 23 -22.36 3.28 5.14
N LEU A 24 -22.06 4.57 5.04
CA LEU A 24 -20.75 5.07 4.64
C LEU A 24 -19.64 4.63 5.62
N LEU A 25 -19.89 4.76 6.93
CA LEU A 25 -18.92 4.36 7.95
C LEU A 25 -18.68 2.84 7.97
N VAL A 26 -19.74 2.04 7.89
CA VAL A 26 -19.63 0.58 7.88
C VAL A 26 -18.90 0.10 6.63
N TYR A 27 -19.21 0.67 5.47
CA TYR A 27 -18.54 0.30 4.22
C TYR A 27 -17.07 0.74 4.22
N GLY A 28 -16.78 1.95 4.68
CA GLY A 28 -15.42 2.46 4.80
C GLY A 28 -14.56 1.65 5.78
N GLN A 29 -15.11 1.22 6.91
CA GLN A 29 -14.38 0.38 7.89
C GLN A 29 -14.11 -1.03 7.39
N ARG A 30 -15.05 -1.64 6.66
CA ARG A 30 -14.87 -2.98 6.09
C ARG A 30 -13.78 -3.05 5.02
N GLN A 31 -13.41 -1.89 4.46
CA GLN A 31 -12.36 -1.78 3.47
C GLN A 31 -10.96 -1.63 4.09
N LEU A 32 -10.86 -1.46 5.42
CA LEU A 32 -9.59 -1.36 6.12
C LEU A 32 -9.15 -2.72 6.66
N SER A 33 -7.93 -3.10 6.32
CA SER A 33 -7.23 -4.28 6.85
C SER A 33 -5.80 -3.91 7.23
N ALA A 34 -5.19 -4.75 8.06
CA ALA A 34 -3.75 -4.69 8.32
C ALA A 34 -2.99 -5.18 7.08
N PHE A 35 -1.83 -4.59 6.82
CA PHE A 35 -0.94 -4.96 5.71
C PHE A 35 -0.22 -6.30 5.96
N ASP A 36 0.14 -6.58 7.21
CA ASP A 36 0.73 -7.84 7.63
C ASP A 36 -0.13 -8.46 8.75
N PRO A 37 -1.34 -8.95 8.44
CA PRO A 37 -2.31 -9.39 9.44
C PRO A 37 -1.81 -10.58 10.28
N ASN A 38 -0.96 -11.44 9.71
CA ASN A 38 -0.43 -12.62 10.39
C ASN A 38 0.99 -12.41 10.95
N GLY A 39 1.63 -11.27 10.66
CA GLY A 39 3.00 -10.98 11.10
C GLY A 39 4.08 -11.76 10.33
N GLU A 40 3.75 -12.33 9.17
CA GLU A 40 4.66 -13.15 8.37
C GLU A 40 5.78 -12.31 7.78
N LEU A 41 5.45 -11.14 7.22
CA LEU A 41 6.46 -10.23 6.70
C LEU A 41 7.37 -9.76 7.83
N LEU A 42 6.80 -9.32 8.96
CA LEU A 42 7.55 -8.89 10.13
C LEU A 42 8.50 -9.99 10.62
N HIS A 43 8.01 -11.22 10.75
CA HIS A 43 8.83 -12.35 11.18
C HIS A 43 10.02 -12.58 10.24
N ARG A 44 9.78 -12.58 8.92
CA ARG A 44 10.85 -12.80 7.92
C ARG A 44 11.90 -11.70 7.93
N THR A 45 11.52 -10.45 8.22
CA THR A 45 12.46 -9.31 8.29
C THR A 45 13.45 -9.40 9.44
N THR A 46 13.21 -10.30 10.41
CA THR A 46 14.17 -10.56 11.50
C THR A 46 15.39 -11.37 11.03
N ALA A 47 15.33 -12.00 9.85
CA ALA A 47 16.44 -12.72 9.28
C ALA A 47 17.57 -11.75 8.86
N PRO A 48 18.85 -11.99 9.25
CA PRO A 48 19.96 -11.08 8.94
C PRO A 48 20.21 -10.86 7.44
N ASP A 49 19.76 -11.77 6.60
CA ASP A 49 19.94 -11.78 5.14
C ASP A 49 18.66 -11.43 4.37
N PHE A 50 17.61 -10.95 5.06
CA PHE A 50 16.31 -10.65 4.45
C PHE A 50 16.42 -9.78 3.19
N ASP A 51 17.07 -8.62 3.30
CA ASP A 51 17.24 -7.68 2.18
C ASP A 51 17.91 -8.35 0.97
N ALA A 52 18.99 -9.09 1.22
CA ALA A 52 19.76 -9.77 0.18
C ALA A 52 18.95 -10.90 -0.48
N SER A 53 18.22 -11.67 0.32
CA SER A 53 17.35 -12.75 -0.15
C SER A 53 16.19 -12.23 -1.00
N LEU A 54 15.57 -11.10 -0.62
CA LEU A 54 14.53 -10.46 -1.42
C LEU A 54 15.09 -9.89 -2.74
N VAL A 55 16.24 -9.22 -2.70
CA VAL A 55 16.90 -8.71 -3.92
C VAL A 55 17.27 -9.86 -4.86
N ALA A 56 17.78 -10.97 -4.34
CA ALA A 56 18.07 -12.16 -5.14
C ALA A 56 16.81 -12.74 -5.79
N LEU A 57 15.71 -12.84 -5.03
CA LEU A 57 14.41 -13.27 -5.56
C LEU A 57 13.91 -12.38 -6.70
N LEU A 58 14.01 -11.06 -6.54
CA LEU A 58 13.59 -10.09 -7.57
C LEU A 58 14.48 -10.20 -8.82
N LYS A 59 15.78 -10.41 -8.63
CA LYS A 59 16.73 -10.64 -9.73
C LYS A 59 16.40 -11.89 -10.54
N GLU A 60 15.91 -12.96 -9.91
CA GLU A 60 15.42 -14.16 -10.61
C GLU A 60 14.22 -13.84 -11.53
N GLN A 61 13.43 -12.81 -11.18
CA GLN A 61 12.33 -12.30 -12.02
C GLN A 61 12.78 -11.27 -13.08
N GLY A 62 14.10 -11.06 -13.24
CA GLY A 62 14.66 -10.07 -14.16
C GLY A 62 14.54 -8.63 -13.68
N ILE A 63 14.25 -8.41 -12.39
CA ILE A 63 14.09 -7.08 -11.80
C ILE A 63 15.43 -6.65 -11.18
N GLY A 64 15.88 -5.44 -11.53
CA GLY A 64 17.23 -4.96 -11.23
C GLY A 64 17.28 -3.67 -10.42
N ALA A 65 18.41 -2.97 -10.52
CA ALA A 65 18.60 -1.66 -9.91
C ALA A 65 17.63 -0.61 -10.49
N GLY A 66 17.29 0.40 -9.69
CA GLY A 66 16.43 1.50 -10.11
C GLY A 66 15.00 1.06 -10.38
N SER A 67 14.48 0.08 -9.65
CA SER A 67 13.14 -0.46 -9.88
C SER A 67 12.16 -0.01 -8.78
N ILE A 68 11.04 0.56 -9.20
CA ILE A 68 9.85 0.81 -8.38
C ILE A 68 8.85 -0.31 -8.69
N ILE A 69 8.78 -1.28 -7.81
CA ILE A 69 8.04 -2.52 -8.05
C ILE A 69 6.68 -2.42 -7.36
N HIS A 70 5.63 -2.41 -8.18
CA HIS A 70 4.26 -2.56 -7.73
C HIS A 70 3.92 -4.05 -7.66
N VAL A 71 3.71 -4.56 -6.46
CA VAL A 71 3.21 -5.92 -6.23
C VAL A 71 1.71 -5.86 -6.08
N GLY A 72 0.99 -6.43 -7.05
CA GLY A 72 -0.46 -6.53 -7.08
C GLY A 72 -0.95 -7.98 -7.02
N THR A 73 -2.18 -8.20 -7.45
CA THR A 73 -2.81 -9.52 -7.58
C THR A 73 -3.39 -9.69 -8.98
N ARG A 74 -3.50 -10.95 -9.44
CA ARG A 74 -4.27 -11.27 -10.66
C ARG A 74 -5.79 -11.09 -10.46
N SER A 75 -6.25 -11.17 -9.21
CA SER A 75 -7.65 -11.00 -8.86
C SER A 75 -8.08 -9.53 -8.98
N ARG A 76 -9.39 -9.28 -9.07
CA ARG A 76 -9.89 -7.90 -9.13
C ARG A 76 -9.76 -7.25 -7.75
N CYS A 77 -8.74 -6.42 -7.58
CA CYS A 77 -8.53 -5.64 -6.37
C CYS A 77 -8.81 -4.16 -6.60
N TYR A 78 -9.86 -3.63 -5.96
CA TYR A 78 -10.18 -2.19 -6.04
C TYR A 78 -9.06 -1.31 -5.45
N CYS A 79 -8.38 -1.80 -4.40
CA CYS A 79 -7.34 -1.04 -3.71
C CYS A 79 -6.15 -0.69 -4.61
N GLU A 80 -5.85 -1.49 -5.65
CA GLU A 80 -4.81 -1.14 -6.61
C GLU A 80 -5.08 0.20 -7.32
N THR A 81 -6.34 0.43 -7.74
CA THR A 81 -6.73 1.66 -8.45
C THR A 81 -6.58 2.90 -7.58
N LEU A 82 -6.73 2.76 -6.25
CA LEU A 82 -6.56 3.85 -5.30
C LEU A 82 -5.09 4.27 -5.14
N THR A 83 -4.15 3.37 -5.45
CA THR A 83 -2.71 3.64 -5.31
C THR A 83 -2.06 4.23 -6.57
N THR A 84 -2.75 4.22 -7.72
CA THR A 84 -2.20 4.75 -8.99
C THR A 84 -1.67 6.19 -8.89
N PRO A 85 -2.36 7.15 -8.23
CA PRO A 85 -1.82 8.51 -8.09
C PRO A 85 -0.47 8.54 -7.35
N HIS A 86 -0.33 7.74 -6.29
CA HIS A 86 0.91 7.65 -5.50
C HIS A 86 2.05 6.99 -6.27
N GLN A 87 1.74 5.97 -7.09
CA GLN A 87 2.71 5.34 -7.99
C GLN A 87 3.31 6.35 -8.98
N THR A 88 2.45 7.14 -9.63
CA THR A 88 2.87 8.18 -10.59
C THR A 88 3.67 9.28 -9.89
N GLN A 89 3.22 9.71 -8.71
CA GLN A 89 3.92 10.74 -7.94
C GLN A 89 5.32 10.29 -7.49
N LEU A 90 5.45 9.04 -7.03
CA LEU A 90 6.72 8.47 -6.62
C LEU A 90 7.71 8.38 -7.79
N LEU A 91 7.27 7.85 -8.94
CA LEU A 91 8.09 7.77 -10.15
C LEU A 91 8.57 9.18 -10.57
N ALA A 92 7.66 10.16 -10.61
CA ALA A 92 7.99 11.53 -10.98
C ALA A 92 9.01 12.19 -10.03
N LYS A 93 8.99 11.84 -8.73
CA LYS A 93 9.93 12.38 -7.74
C LYS A 93 11.29 11.69 -7.74
N LEU A 94 11.34 10.40 -8.03
CA LEU A 94 12.59 9.64 -8.12
C LEU A 94 13.35 9.91 -9.43
N GLY A 95 12.64 10.26 -10.51
CA GLY A 95 13.24 10.68 -11.77
C GLY A 95 13.60 9.51 -12.70
N ASP A 96 14.30 9.85 -13.79
CA ASP A 96 14.51 8.95 -14.94
C ASP A 96 15.43 7.76 -14.66
N ASP A 97 16.20 7.80 -13.56
CA ASP A 97 17.03 6.67 -13.10
C ASP A 97 16.18 5.51 -12.56
N PHE A 98 14.89 5.74 -12.34
CA PHE A 98 13.94 4.74 -11.84
C PHE A 98 12.90 4.39 -12.89
N HIS A 99 12.50 3.11 -12.92
CA HIS A 99 11.44 2.60 -13.77
C HIS A 99 10.43 1.78 -12.98
N GLN A 100 9.17 1.78 -13.42
CA GLN A 100 8.13 0.99 -12.81
C GLN A 100 8.15 -0.45 -13.33
N VAL A 101 8.01 -1.39 -12.40
CA VAL A 101 7.81 -2.81 -12.70
C VAL A 101 6.53 -3.26 -12.01
N ARG A 102 5.71 -4.06 -12.69
CA ARG A 102 4.52 -4.67 -12.10
C ARG A 102 4.71 -6.17 -11.97
N LEU A 103 4.40 -6.69 -10.79
CA LEU A 103 4.47 -8.10 -10.45
C LEU A 103 3.16 -8.48 -9.79
N ASN A 104 2.58 -9.65 -10.11
CA ASN A 104 1.50 -10.19 -9.28
C ASN A 104 2.10 -11.13 -8.25
N VAL A 105 1.61 -11.05 -7.02
CA VAL A 105 2.13 -11.84 -5.90
C VAL A 105 2.07 -13.35 -6.19
N GLU A 106 1.02 -13.80 -6.89
CA GLU A 106 0.79 -15.22 -7.26
C GLU A 106 1.75 -15.73 -8.34
N ASP A 107 2.50 -14.83 -9.01
CA ASP A 107 3.51 -15.21 -10.01
C ASP A 107 4.81 -15.68 -9.33
N VAL A 108 5.00 -15.35 -8.05
CA VAL A 108 6.24 -15.61 -7.29
C VAL A 108 5.89 -16.26 -5.96
N PRO A 109 5.88 -17.60 -5.86
CA PRO A 109 5.42 -18.31 -4.66
C PRO A 109 6.13 -17.92 -3.36
N LYS A 110 7.42 -17.55 -3.44
CA LYS A 110 8.18 -17.06 -2.28
C LYS A 110 7.71 -15.68 -1.81
N LEU A 111 7.23 -14.85 -2.73
CA LEU A 111 6.67 -13.53 -2.42
C LEU A 111 5.26 -13.67 -1.86
N GLU A 112 4.45 -14.57 -2.42
CA GLU A 112 3.12 -14.94 -1.90
C GLU A 112 3.17 -15.50 -0.48
N ALA A 113 4.16 -16.31 -0.15
CA ALA A 113 4.35 -16.83 1.21
C ALA A 113 4.82 -15.77 2.24
N MET A 114 5.06 -14.53 1.81
CA MET A 114 5.57 -13.44 2.64
C MET A 114 4.63 -12.23 2.66
N LEU A 115 3.95 -11.94 1.56
CA LEU A 115 3.05 -10.80 1.41
C LEU A 115 1.61 -11.28 1.45
N ASP A 116 0.99 -11.11 2.62
CA ASP A 116 -0.43 -11.40 2.85
C ASP A 116 -1.37 -10.36 2.20
N ALA A 117 -0.81 -9.22 1.75
CA ALA A 117 -1.49 -8.09 1.09
C ALA A 117 -0.49 -7.22 0.27
N VAL A 118 -0.79 -6.41 -0.76
CA VAL A 118 -1.90 -6.43 -1.71
C VAL A 118 -2.68 -5.10 -1.90
N PRO A 119 -2.22 -4.00 -2.53
CA PRO A 119 -0.96 -3.73 -3.21
C PRO A 119 0.20 -3.40 -2.26
N ALA A 120 1.38 -3.91 -2.58
CA ALA A 120 2.64 -3.56 -1.95
C ALA A 120 3.57 -2.81 -2.91
N LEU A 121 4.48 -2.03 -2.33
CA LEU A 121 5.54 -1.29 -3.00
C LEU A 121 6.88 -1.86 -2.53
N ILE A 122 7.75 -2.19 -3.49
CA ILE A 122 9.17 -2.46 -3.24
C ILE A 122 9.99 -1.45 -4.03
N VAL A 123 11.03 -0.87 -3.43
CA VAL A 123 11.95 0.05 -4.11
C VAL A 123 13.37 -0.47 -4.03
N LEU A 124 14.02 -0.63 -5.19
CA LEU A 124 15.44 -0.90 -5.33
C LEU A 124 16.15 0.36 -5.86
N ASP A 125 17.20 0.82 -5.18
CA ASP A 125 17.98 1.96 -5.68
C ASP A 125 18.87 1.60 -6.89
N GLY A 126 19.61 2.59 -7.41
CA GLY A 126 20.55 2.41 -8.52
C GLY A 126 21.70 1.42 -8.27
N GLN A 127 21.88 0.94 -7.04
CA GLN A 127 22.86 -0.08 -6.65
C GLN A 127 22.20 -1.45 -6.36
N ALA A 128 20.90 -1.59 -6.69
CA ALA A 128 20.06 -2.75 -6.36
C ALA A 128 19.96 -3.02 -4.85
N GLN A 129 20.09 -2.00 -4.01
CA GLN A 129 19.84 -2.12 -2.57
C GLN A 129 18.34 -1.92 -2.30
N LEU A 130 17.78 -2.77 -1.43
CA LEU A 130 16.40 -2.64 -1.00
C LEU A 130 16.24 -1.38 -0.15
N ARG A 131 15.39 -0.44 -0.58
CA ARG A 131 15.19 0.84 0.14
C ARG A 131 13.90 0.84 0.93
N TYR A 132 12.86 0.23 0.37
CA TYR A 132 11.55 0.19 0.97
C TYR A 132 10.81 -1.09 0.59
N LEU A 133 10.08 -1.66 1.54
CA LEU A 133 9.00 -2.62 1.30
C LEU A 133 7.83 -2.29 2.23
N GLY A 134 6.64 -2.18 1.68
CA GLY A 134 5.43 -1.88 2.46
C GLY A 134 4.31 -1.38 1.56
N PRO A 135 3.24 -0.81 2.12
CA PRO A 135 2.14 -0.29 1.30
C PRO A 135 2.49 1.05 0.63
N TYR A 136 1.75 1.41 -0.41
CA TYR A 136 1.77 2.75 -1.03
C TYR A 136 1.10 3.82 -0.17
N ALA A 137 0.20 3.40 0.71
CA ALA A 137 -0.68 4.27 1.46
C ALA A 137 -1.26 3.58 2.70
N THR A 138 -1.71 4.37 3.66
CA THR A 138 -2.37 3.96 4.90
C THR A 138 -3.61 4.82 5.14
N GLY A 139 -4.48 4.37 6.05
CA GLY A 139 -5.71 5.06 6.46
C GLY A 139 -6.89 4.89 5.49
N TYR A 140 -8.01 5.52 5.88
CA TYR A 140 -9.25 5.52 5.08
C TYR A 140 -8.99 6.07 3.68
N GLY A 141 -9.44 5.35 2.65
CA GLY A 141 -9.36 5.78 1.25
C GLY A 141 -7.96 5.87 0.65
N CYS A 142 -6.93 5.27 1.26
CA CYS A 142 -5.53 5.41 0.83
C CYS A 142 -5.06 6.87 0.75
N PHE A 143 -5.67 7.75 1.54
CA PHE A 143 -5.35 9.18 1.59
C PHE A 143 -4.14 9.48 2.46
N THR A 144 -3.12 8.62 2.52
CA THR A 144 -1.85 9.02 3.13
C THR A 144 -1.48 10.38 2.57
N GLY A 145 -1.33 11.34 3.50
CA GLY A 145 -0.88 12.67 3.15
C GLY A 145 0.40 12.58 2.34
N ASN A 146 0.72 13.64 1.61
CA ASN A 146 1.92 13.74 0.77
C ASN A 146 3.25 13.24 1.42
N ASN A 147 3.27 13.04 2.75
CA ASN A 147 4.42 12.57 3.52
C ASN A 147 4.93 11.18 3.16
N LEU A 148 4.11 10.17 2.83
CA LEU A 148 4.63 8.81 2.65
C LEU A 148 5.47 8.70 1.37
N VAL A 149 4.99 9.27 0.27
CA VAL A 149 5.77 9.34 -0.98
C VAL A 149 7.08 10.09 -0.74
N ASP A 150 7.04 11.24 -0.06
CA ASP A 150 8.24 12.01 0.27
C ASP A 150 9.21 11.25 1.18
N GLN A 151 8.69 10.46 2.13
CA GLN A 151 9.49 9.58 2.99
C GLN A 151 10.18 8.48 2.18
N VAL A 152 9.46 7.81 1.28
CA VAL A 152 10.03 6.76 0.42
C VAL A 152 11.11 7.34 -0.49
N VAL A 153 10.91 8.54 -1.05
CA VAL A 153 11.95 9.26 -1.80
C VAL A 153 13.17 9.52 -0.92
N GLY A 154 12.96 10.00 0.32
CA GLY A 154 14.02 10.18 1.30
C GLY A 154 14.82 8.89 1.58
N TYR A 155 14.12 7.78 1.87
CA TYR A 155 14.76 6.48 2.10
C TYR A 155 15.55 6.01 0.87
N THR A 156 15.06 6.31 -0.33
CA THR A 156 15.70 5.89 -1.59
C THR A 156 16.98 6.66 -1.88
N SER A 157 17.05 7.95 -1.54
CA SER A 157 18.21 8.81 -1.85
C SER A 157 19.24 8.94 -0.71
N HIS A 158 18.93 8.47 0.51
CA HIS A 158 19.82 8.62 1.66
C HIS A 158 21.14 7.83 1.54
N LEU A 159 22.28 8.51 1.65
CA LEU A 159 23.60 7.89 1.69
C LEU A 159 24.28 8.17 3.05
N PRO A 160 25.03 7.21 3.63
CA PRO A 160 25.21 5.83 3.18
C PRO A 160 23.96 4.96 3.41
N TYR A 161 23.88 3.83 2.72
CA TYR A 161 22.83 2.82 2.97
C TYR A 161 22.91 2.29 4.41
N ARG A 162 21.76 2.20 5.08
CA ARG A 162 21.65 1.75 6.48
C ARG A 162 20.66 0.60 6.68
N GLY A 163 20.27 -0.06 5.60
CA GLY A 163 19.20 -1.05 5.61
C GLY A 163 17.90 -0.52 5.02
N ALA A 164 17.03 -1.43 4.61
CA ALA A 164 15.72 -1.13 4.09
C ALA A 164 14.76 -0.66 5.18
N VAL A 165 13.80 0.19 4.81
CA VAL A 165 12.62 0.45 5.65
C VAL A 165 11.53 -0.54 5.26
N ILE A 166 11.18 -1.44 6.18
CA ILE A 166 10.09 -2.39 5.99
C ILE A 166 8.90 -1.98 6.83
N ASN A 167 7.82 -1.55 6.19
CA ASN A 167 6.61 -1.06 6.85
C ASN A 167 5.55 -2.17 6.89
N THR A 168 5.58 -2.96 7.96
CA THR A 168 4.62 -4.05 8.22
C THR A 168 3.42 -3.58 9.04
N ASP A 169 3.60 -2.57 9.88
CA ASP A 169 2.58 -2.02 10.78
C ASP A 169 1.77 -0.91 10.11
N ALA A 170 0.96 -1.32 9.13
CA ALA A 170 0.12 -0.41 8.37
C ALA A 170 -1.33 -0.92 8.29
N VAL A 171 -2.27 0.01 8.35
CA VAL A 171 -3.70 -0.25 8.12
C VAL A 171 -4.16 0.58 6.94
N GLY A 172 -4.83 -0.03 5.97
CA GLY A 172 -5.19 0.61 4.72
C GLY A 172 -6.16 -0.22 3.89
N CYS A 173 -6.38 0.18 2.64
CA CYS A 173 -7.12 -0.65 1.68
C CYS A 173 -6.18 -1.71 1.15
N PHE A 174 -6.41 -2.97 1.53
CA PHE A 174 -5.71 -4.11 0.96
C PHE A 174 -6.67 -5.21 0.52
N CYS A 175 -6.19 -5.97 -0.44
CA CYS A 175 -6.61 -7.30 -0.85
C CYS A 175 -5.47 -8.26 -0.47
#